data_AF-A0A3D3JQ42-F1
#
_entry.id   AF-A0A3D3JQ42-F1
#
_cell.length_a   1.000
_cell.length_b   1.000
_cell.length_c   1.000
_cell.angle_alpha   90.00
_cell.angle_beta   90.00
_cell.angle_gamma   90.00
#
_symmetry.space_group_name_H-M   'P 1'
#
loop_
_entity.id
_entity.type
_entity.pdbx_description
1 polymer ?
#
loop_
_entity_poly.entity_id
_entity_poly.type
_entity_poly.pdbx_seq_one_letter_code
_entity_poly.pdbx_strand_id
1 'polypeptide(L)'
;LAAELFLGMRRKLPRFPGLSPELAGHGKRFCQLVREHSHQFKLAGKKHREAIVRRQAVQARVADAAMWLHAMACVLAKLDRQLRNGVAGVEAARDKAAALHFLELAELEVVRVFEEHRANADESMQPAADAAIAYNDTLPNSDFIIPEHSPTAAGSGRRPDQSGIPQFADAGTTDGTQLKRCS
;
A
#
# COMPACT_ATOMS: atom_id res chain seq x y z
N LEU A 1 18.37 -17.55 -12.53
CA LEU A 1 18.31 -16.73 -11.29
C LEU A 1 19.70 -16.37 -10.77
N ALA A 2 20.57 -17.35 -10.48
CA ALA A 2 21.92 -17.06 -9.97
C ALA A 2 22.73 -16.15 -10.93
N ALA A 3 22.81 -16.48 -12.22
CA ALA A 3 23.50 -15.66 -13.21
C ALA A 3 22.94 -14.21 -13.34
N GLU A 4 21.63 -14.01 -13.18
CA GLU A 4 21.02 -12.66 -13.20
C GLU A 4 21.39 -11.84 -11.95
N LEU A 5 21.60 -12.51 -10.80
CA LEU A 5 21.92 -11.89 -9.51
C LEU A 5 23.43 -11.77 -9.23
N PHE A 6 24.26 -12.58 -9.90
CA PHE A 6 25.71 -12.64 -9.71
C PHE A 6 26.51 -12.08 -10.90
N LEU A 7 25.96 -12.10 -12.12
CA LEU A 7 26.61 -11.54 -13.33
C LEU A 7 25.95 -10.23 -13.81
N GLY A 8 24.99 -9.67 -13.06
CA GLY A 8 24.31 -8.41 -13.40
C GLY A 8 23.42 -8.47 -14.65
N MET A 9 23.12 -9.68 -15.16
CA MET A 9 22.33 -9.84 -16.38
C MET A 9 20.84 -9.52 -16.13
N ARG A 10 20.35 -8.45 -16.77
CA ARG A 10 18.93 -8.08 -16.75
C ARG A 10 18.11 -9.01 -17.65
N ARG A 11 16.92 -9.41 -17.20
CA ARG A 11 15.97 -10.16 -18.03
C ARG A 11 15.64 -9.40 -19.32
N LYS A 12 15.28 -10.16 -20.37
CA LYS A 12 14.73 -9.59 -21.60
C LYS A 12 13.55 -8.68 -21.26
N LEU A 13 13.46 -7.54 -21.96
CA LEU A 13 12.35 -6.63 -21.81
C LEU A 13 11.03 -7.38 -22.06
N PRO A 14 10.03 -7.27 -21.17
CA PRO A 14 8.69 -7.74 -21.47
C PRO A 14 8.22 -7.18 -22.81
N ARG A 15 7.50 -7.99 -23.58
CA ARG A 15 6.85 -7.52 -24.81
C ARG A 15 5.43 -7.14 -24.45
N PHE A 16 5.00 -5.97 -24.89
CA PHE A 16 3.59 -5.58 -24.92
C PHE A 16 3.14 -5.57 -26.38
N PRO A 17 2.88 -6.75 -26.99
CA PRO A 17 2.54 -6.82 -28.39
C PRO A 17 1.20 -6.14 -28.64
N GLY A 18 1.11 -5.41 -29.76
CA GLY A 18 -0.16 -4.83 -30.17
C GLY A 18 -0.60 -3.61 -29.36
N LEU A 19 0.30 -2.74 -28.92
CA LEU A 19 -0.09 -1.34 -28.68
C LEU A 19 -0.21 -0.60 -30.01
N SER A 20 -1.16 0.32 -30.07
CA SER A 20 -1.25 1.34 -31.11
C SER A 20 0.08 2.11 -31.21
N PRO A 21 0.50 2.51 -32.43
CA PRO A 21 1.77 3.21 -32.63
C PRO A 21 1.92 4.48 -31.76
N GLU A 22 0.80 5.16 -31.50
CA GLU A 22 0.76 6.35 -30.66
C GLU A 22 1.20 6.09 -29.20
N LEU A 23 0.92 4.89 -28.67
CA LEU A 23 1.26 4.53 -27.29
C LEU A 23 2.60 3.78 -27.17
N ALA A 24 3.32 3.57 -28.28
CA ALA A 24 4.55 2.79 -28.30
C ALA A 24 5.63 3.34 -27.33
N GLY A 25 5.72 4.67 -27.20
CA GLY A 25 6.63 5.33 -26.27
C GLY A 25 6.33 4.98 -24.80
N HIS A 26 5.07 5.15 -24.38
CA HIS A 26 4.64 4.80 -23.03
C HIS A 26 4.76 3.29 -22.76
N GLY A 27 4.41 2.45 -23.73
CA GLY A 27 4.56 0.99 -23.63
C GLY A 27 6.01 0.56 -23.40
N LYS A 28 6.97 1.18 -24.11
CA LYS A 28 8.40 0.90 -23.93
C LYS A 28 8.86 1.27 -22.52
N ARG A 29 8.50 2.45 -22.01
CA ARG A 29 8.85 2.91 -20.65
C ARG A 29 8.22 2.01 -19.59
N PHE A 30 6.93 1.68 -19.73
CA PHE A 30 6.25 0.70 -18.88
C PHE A 30 7.01 -0.63 -18.81
N CYS A 31 7.39 -1.21 -19.95
CA CYS A 31 8.16 -2.46 -19.94
C CYS A 31 9.55 -2.33 -19.29
N GLN A 32 10.18 -1.15 -19.35
CA GLN A 32 11.43 -0.89 -18.63
C GLN A 32 11.20 -0.87 -17.12
N LEU A 33 10.14 -0.22 -16.65
CA LEU A 33 9.77 -0.18 -15.23
C LEU A 33 9.41 -1.58 -14.70
N VAL A 34 8.64 -2.39 -15.43
CA VAL A 34 8.32 -3.78 -15.05
C VAL A 34 9.59 -4.62 -14.89
N ARG A 35 10.55 -4.43 -15.80
CA ARG A 35 11.84 -5.13 -15.72
C ARG A 35 12.64 -4.68 -14.50
N GLU A 36 12.65 -3.39 -14.19
CA GLU A 36 13.34 -2.86 -13.02
C GLU A 36 12.66 -3.30 -11.72
N HIS A 37 11.32 -3.32 -11.65
CA HIS A 37 10.58 -3.88 -10.52
C HIS A 37 10.95 -5.34 -10.24
N SER A 38 11.01 -6.16 -11.29
CA SER A 38 11.46 -7.56 -11.19
C SER A 38 12.90 -7.67 -10.67
N HIS A 39 13.76 -6.71 -11.02
CA HIS A 39 15.13 -6.65 -10.53
C HIS A 39 15.19 -6.24 -9.05
N GLN A 40 14.46 -5.20 -8.66
CA GLN A 40 14.35 -4.75 -7.26
C GLN A 40 13.79 -5.85 -6.35
N PHE A 41 12.75 -6.57 -6.80
CA PHE A 41 12.20 -7.73 -6.06
C PHE A 41 13.26 -8.81 -5.79
N LYS A 42 14.07 -9.15 -6.81
CA LYS A 42 15.13 -10.13 -6.67
C LYS A 42 16.26 -9.64 -5.76
N LEU A 43 16.61 -8.37 -5.82
CA LEU A 43 17.61 -7.77 -4.92
C LEU A 43 17.13 -7.80 -3.46
N ALA A 44 15.87 -7.43 -3.21
CA ALA A 44 15.26 -7.54 -1.89
C ALA A 44 15.25 -8.99 -1.39
N GLY A 45 14.86 -9.94 -2.24
CA GLY A 45 14.90 -11.38 -1.93
C GLY A 45 16.31 -11.89 -1.63
N LYS A 46 17.34 -11.44 -2.36
CA LYS A 46 18.74 -11.79 -2.09
C LYS A 46 19.23 -11.18 -0.76
N LYS A 47 18.91 -9.91 -0.51
CA LYS A 47 19.33 -9.17 0.70
C LYS A 47 18.72 -9.77 1.96
N HIS A 48 17.43 -10.11 1.93
CA HIS A 48 16.68 -10.51 3.13
C HIS A 48 16.39 -12.01 3.22
N ARG A 49 16.52 -12.78 2.14
CA ARG A 49 16.23 -14.23 2.10
C ARG A 49 14.87 -14.53 2.74
N GLU A 50 14.78 -15.51 3.62
CA GLU A 50 13.57 -15.89 4.35
C GLU A 50 13.03 -14.78 5.26
N ALA A 51 13.90 -13.89 5.76
CA ALA A 51 13.48 -12.79 6.62
C ALA A 51 12.64 -11.75 5.88
N ILE A 52 12.59 -11.77 4.53
CA ILE A 52 11.76 -10.85 3.74
C ILE A 52 10.29 -10.90 4.15
N VAL A 53 9.80 -12.06 4.63
CA VAL A 53 8.41 -12.26 5.07
C VAL A 53 8.06 -11.35 6.27
N ARG A 54 9.04 -10.99 7.09
CA ARG A 54 8.85 -10.11 8.26
C ARG A 54 9.25 -8.65 7.99
N ARG A 55 9.84 -8.34 6.84
CA ARG A 55 10.28 -6.98 6.49
C ARG A 55 9.13 -6.20 5.85
N GLN A 56 8.18 -5.79 6.69
CA GLN A 56 6.94 -5.12 6.25
C GLN A 56 7.20 -3.84 5.42
N ALA A 57 8.14 -2.99 5.82
CA ALA A 57 8.49 -1.79 5.05
C ALA A 57 9.02 -2.11 3.63
N VAL A 58 9.82 -3.18 3.50
CA VAL A 58 10.31 -3.65 2.20
C VAL A 58 9.16 -4.22 1.36
N GLN A 59 8.27 -4.99 1.97
CA GLN A 59 7.09 -5.53 1.28
C GLN A 59 6.16 -4.42 0.79
N ALA A 60 5.91 -3.41 1.62
CA ALA A 60 5.09 -2.26 1.27
C ALA A 60 5.62 -1.56 0.01
N ARG A 61 6.91 -1.21 -0.03
CA ARG A 61 7.50 -0.57 -1.22
C ARG A 61 7.44 -1.46 -2.48
N VAL A 62 7.67 -2.77 -2.36
CA VAL A 62 7.52 -3.70 -3.50
C VAL A 62 6.08 -3.70 -4.00
N ALA A 63 5.11 -3.69 -3.09
CA ALA A 63 3.69 -3.68 -3.39
C ALA A 63 3.25 -2.35 -4.01
N ASP A 64 3.72 -1.22 -3.49
CA ASP A 64 3.42 0.12 -4.01
C ASP A 64 3.83 0.25 -5.48
N ALA A 65 5.06 -0.15 -5.81
CA ALA A 65 5.51 -0.18 -7.20
C ALA A 65 4.66 -1.12 -8.07
N ALA A 66 4.26 -2.28 -7.55
CA ALA A 66 3.39 -3.22 -8.27
C ALA A 66 1.99 -2.63 -8.53
N MET A 67 1.43 -1.89 -7.57
CA MET A 67 0.14 -1.21 -7.70
C MET A 67 0.18 -0.15 -8.79
N TRP A 68 1.19 0.71 -8.80
CA TRP A 68 1.36 1.71 -9.86
C TRP A 68 1.52 1.06 -11.25
N LEU A 69 2.36 0.03 -11.36
CA LEU A 69 2.53 -0.70 -12.61
C LEU A 69 1.22 -1.36 -13.09
N HIS A 70 0.44 -1.92 -12.17
CA HIS A 70 -0.86 -2.48 -12.52
C HIS A 70 -1.82 -1.40 -13.02
N ALA A 71 -1.88 -0.26 -12.35
CA ALA A 71 -2.71 0.87 -12.78
C ALA A 71 -2.29 1.40 -14.16
N MET A 72 -0.98 1.53 -14.42
CA MET A 72 -0.44 1.88 -15.74
C MET A 72 -0.87 0.88 -16.82
N ALA A 73 -0.79 -0.43 -16.53
CA ALA A 73 -1.21 -1.46 -17.47
C ALA A 73 -2.71 -1.36 -17.81
N CYS A 74 -3.56 -1.13 -16.82
CA CYS A 74 -5.00 -0.94 -16.99
C CYS A 74 -5.31 0.31 -17.84
N VAL A 75 -4.63 1.43 -17.58
CA VAL A 75 -4.81 2.68 -18.34
C VAL A 75 -4.33 2.53 -19.79
N LEU A 76 -3.15 1.93 -20.01
CA LEU A 76 -2.64 1.65 -21.36
C LEU A 76 -3.61 0.75 -22.14
N ALA A 77 -4.11 -0.32 -21.53
CA ALA A 77 -5.06 -1.23 -22.17
C ALA A 77 -6.39 -0.54 -22.51
N LYS A 78 -6.92 0.30 -21.61
CA LYS A 78 -8.16 1.04 -21.84
C LYS A 78 -7.99 2.06 -22.96
N LEU A 79 -6.91 2.84 -22.94
CA LEU A 79 -6.64 3.87 -23.94
C LEU A 79 -6.37 3.25 -25.31
N ASP A 80 -5.60 2.16 -25.37
CA ASP A 80 -5.36 1.43 -26.62
C ASP A 80 -6.67 0.93 -27.25
N ARG A 81 -7.57 0.38 -26.43
CA ARG A 81 -8.90 -0.05 -26.87
C ARG A 81 -9.74 1.13 -27.39
N GLN A 82 -9.71 2.28 -26.74
CA GLN A 82 -10.42 3.48 -27.19
C GLN A 82 -9.89 3.98 -28.54
N LEU A 83 -8.55 4.00 -28.72
CA LEU A 83 -7.91 4.39 -29.98
C LEU A 83 -8.28 3.44 -31.12
N ARG A 84 -8.25 2.12 -30.88
CA ARG A 84 -8.63 1.10 -31.87
C ARG A 84 -10.10 1.16 -32.26
N ASN A 85 -10.97 1.52 -31.33
CA ASN A 85 -12.40 1.67 -31.57
C ASN A 85 -12.76 3.01 -32.24
N GLY A 86 -11.78 3.89 -32.49
CA GLY A 86 -12.01 5.17 -33.14
C GLY A 86 -12.87 6.13 -32.31
N VAL A 87 -12.84 6.02 -30.97
CA VAL A 87 -13.63 6.91 -30.11
C VAL A 87 -13.11 8.34 -30.27
N ALA A 88 -14.00 9.27 -30.64
CA ALA A 88 -13.67 10.67 -30.94
C ALA A 88 -14.61 11.65 -30.22
N GLY A 89 -14.23 12.93 -30.21
CA GLY A 89 -15.01 14.01 -29.59
C GLY A 89 -14.31 14.62 -28.36
N VAL A 90 -14.94 15.66 -27.80
CA VAL A 90 -14.38 16.45 -26.68
C VAL A 90 -14.16 15.62 -25.42
N GLU A 91 -15.04 14.66 -25.15
CA GLU A 91 -14.91 13.75 -24.00
C GLU A 91 -13.73 12.78 -24.19
N ALA A 92 -13.59 12.20 -25.38
CA ALA A 92 -12.47 11.32 -25.70
C ALA A 92 -11.12 12.06 -25.64
N ALA A 93 -11.08 13.32 -26.09
CA ALA A 93 -9.90 14.16 -25.98
C ALA A 93 -9.52 14.44 -24.51
N ARG A 94 -10.50 14.78 -23.66
CA ARG A 94 -10.31 14.96 -22.21
C ARG A 94 -9.77 13.68 -21.56
N ASP A 95 -10.42 12.55 -21.81
CA ASP A 95 -10.06 11.26 -21.21
C ASP A 95 -8.66 10.80 -21.65
N LYS A 96 -8.32 11.00 -22.93
CA LYS A 96 -6.97 10.73 -23.44
C LYS A 96 -5.93 11.62 -22.77
N ALA A 97 -6.18 12.92 -22.64
CA ALA A 97 -5.26 13.83 -21.96
C ALA A 97 -5.03 13.42 -20.49
N ALA A 98 -6.10 13.08 -19.77
CA ALA A 98 -6.02 12.60 -18.40
C ALA A 98 -5.24 11.27 -18.30
N ALA A 99 -5.49 10.32 -19.21
CA ALA A 99 -4.79 9.04 -19.24
C ALA A 99 -3.29 9.21 -19.51
N LEU A 100 -2.91 10.07 -20.46
CA LEU A 100 -1.50 10.35 -20.76
C LEU A 100 -0.81 11.03 -19.57
N HIS A 101 -1.46 12.02 -18.94
CA HIS A 101 -0.93 12.66 -17.75
C HIS A 101 -0.75 11.67 -16.58
N PHE A 102 -1.73 10.78 -16.37
CA PHE A 102 -1.62 9.71 -15.37
C PHE A 102 -0.41 8.81 -15.63
N LEU A 103 -0.12 8.45 -16.88
CA LEU A 103 1.03 7.59 -17.20
C LEU A 103 2.36 8.27 -16.87
N GLU A 104 2.49 9.57 -17.09
CA GLU A 104 3.67 10.34 -16.69
C GLU A 104 3.80 10.43 -15.16
N LEU A 105 2.69 10.71 -14.45
CA LEU A 105 2.67 10.77 -13.00
C LEU A 105 3.04 9.41 -12.36
N ALA A 106 2.43 8.34 -12.86
CA ALA A 106 2.69 6.99 -12.36
C ALA A 106 4.14 6.56 -12.61
N GLU A 107 4.76 6.97 -13.72
CA GLU A 107 6.18 6.73 -13.97
C GLU A 107 7.07 7.40 -12.91
N LEU A 108 6.79 8.67 -12.56
CA LEU A 108 7.50 9.38 -11.50
C LEU A 108 7.36 8.68 -10.14
N GLU A 109 6.14 8.24 -9.80
CA GLU A 109 5.87 7.53 -8.55
C GLU A 109 6.59 6.18 -8.47
N VAL A 110 6.60 5.40 -9.55
CA VAL A 110 7.34 4.13 -9.60
C VAL A 110 8.84 4.39 -9.40
N VAL A 111 9.40 5.42 -10.04
CA VAL A 111 10.80 5.79 -9.86
C VAL A 111 11.09 6.21 -8.43
N ARG A 112 10.23 7.02 -7.81
CA ARG A 112 10.35 7.41 -6.39
C ARG A 112 10.40 6.18 -5.49
N VAL A 113 9.47 5.23 -5.67
CA VAL A 113 9.43 3.98 -4.89
C VAL A 113 10.71 3.15 -5.09
N PHE A 114 11.27 3.12 -6.30
CA PHE A 114 12.56 2.44 -6.55
C PHE A 114 13.74 3.11 -5.85
N GLU A 115 13.76 4.44 -5.77
CA GLU A 115 14.80 5.14 -4.99
C GLU A 115 14.63 4.89 -3.49
N GLU A 116 13.39 4.86 -2.98
CA GLU A 116 13.11 4.52 -1.58
C GLU A 116 13.51 3.08 -1.22
N HIS A 117 13.53 2.17 -2.19
CA HIS A 117 14.12 0.85 -1.97
C HIS A 117 15.63 0.90 -1.67
N ARG A 118 16.35 1.89 -2.22
CA ARG A 118 17.80 2.04 -2.06
C ARG A 118 18.16 2.95 -0.88
N ALA A 119 17.45 4.06 -0.74
CA ALA A 119 17.67 5.08 0.26
C ALA A 119 16.43 5.20 1.16
N ASN A 120 16.52 4.64 2.36
CA ASN A 120 15.47 4.67 3.37
C ASN A 120 16.06 4.64 4.79
N ALA A 121 15.24 4.95 5.78
CA ALA A 121 15.61 5.00 7.19
C ALA A 121 15.28 3.70 7.96
N ASP A 122 15.06 2.58 7.27
CA ASP A 122 14.55 1.33 7.88
C ASP A 122 15.45 0.81 9.01
N GLU A 123 16.76 1.02 8.90
CA GLU A 123 17.73 0.59 9.92
C GLU A 123 17.54 1.32 11.25
N SER A 124 17.18 2.62 11.20
CA SER A 124 16.92 3.43 12.40
C SER A 124 15.52 3.23 12.97
N MET A 125 14.58 2.74 12.16
CA MET A 125 13.17 2.61 12.53
C MET A 125 12.97 1.62 13.67
N GLN A 126 13.61 0.45 13.63
CA GLN A 126 13.40 -0.58 14.65
C GLN A 126 13.93 -0.16 16.03
N PRO A 127 15.18 0.31 16.18
CA PRO A 127 15.66 0.78 17.48
C PRO A 127 14.86 1.95 18.03
N ALA A 128 14.38 2.85 17.17
CA ALA A 128 13.52 3.97 17.58
C ALA A 128 12.16 3.47 18.10
N ALA A 129 11.54 2.51 17.42
CA ALA A 129 10.29 1.91 17.85
C ALA A 129 10.47 1.16 19.18
N ASP A 130 11.52 0.36 19.31
CA ASP A 130 11.82 -0.39 20.53
C ASP A 130 12.06 0.56 21.72
N ALA A 131 12.81 1.64 21.53
CA ALA A 131 13.05 2.65 22.56
C ALA A 131 11.76 3.40 22.95
N ALA A 132 10.90 3.72 21.98
CA ALA A 132 9.63 4.37 22.24
C ALA A 132 8.67 3.47 23.04
N ILE A 133 8.58 2.19 22.67
CA ILE A 133 7.79 1.19 23.41
C ILE A 133 8.33 1.04 24.84
N ALA A 134 9.65 0.85 24.99
CA ALA A 134 10.27 0.70 26.29
C ALA A 134 10.05 1.92 27.20
N TYR A 135 10.11 3.13 26.65
CA TYR A 135 9.78 4.34 27.40
C TYR A 135 8.29 4.39 27.78
N ASN A 136 7.39 4.06 26.85
CA ASN A 136 5.95 4.05 27.11
C ASN A 136 5.57 3.07 28.23
N ASP A 137 6.26 1.93 28.34
CA ASP A 137 6.06 0.96 29.41
C ASP A 137 6.46 1.49 30.80
N THR A 138 7.22 2.59 30.88
CA THR A 138 7.58 3.25 32.16
C THR A 138 6.54 4.27 32.62
N LEU A 139 5.63 4.69 31.74
CA LEU A 139 4.67 5.74 32.05
C LEU A 139 3.49 5.20 32.87
N PRO A 140 2.96 5.99 33.82
CA PRO A 140 1.85 5.53 34.64
C PRO A 140 0.57 5.47 33.81
N ASN A 141 -0.21 4.40 33.99
CA ASN A 141 -1.48 4.18 33.28
C ASN A 141 -2.48 5.32 33.47
N SER A 142 -2.38 6.08 34.58
CA SER A 142 -3.19 7.27 34.84
C SER A 142 -3.08 8.36 33.78
N ASP A 143 -2.03 8.35 32.97
CA ASP A 143 -1.83 9.36 31.92
C ASP A 143 -2.63 9.01 30.65
N PHE A 144 -3.10 7.75 30.53
CA PHE A 144 -3.74 7.21 29.33
C PHE A 144 -5.18 6.78 29.55
N ILE A 145 -6.00 6.92 28.51
CA ILE A 145 -7.33 6.28 28.46
C ILE A 145 -7.11 4.85 27.99
N ILE A 146 -7.26 3.89 28.89
CA ILE A 146 -7.04 2.46 28.61
C ILE A 146 -8.39 1.75 28.51
N PRO A 147 -8.69 1.07 27.38
CA PRO A 147 -9.91 0.30 27.24
C PRO A 147 -10.06 -0.79 28.30
N GLU A 148 -11.28 -1.04 28.74
CA GLU A 148 -11.61 -2.07 29.74
C GLU A 148 -11.31 -3.50 29.27
N HIS A 149 -11.22 -3.72 27.96
CA HIS A 149 -10.82 -4.98 27.36
C HIS A 149 -9.32 -5.07 27.07
N SER A 150 -8.51 -4.18 27.66
CA SER A 150 -7.07 -4.24 27.48
C SER A 150 -6.51 -5.54 28.10
N PRO A 151 -5.79 -6.38 27.34
CA PRO A 151 -5.30 -7.67 27.81
C PRO A 151 -4.26 -7.57 28.94
N THR A 152 -3.65 -6.39 29.15
CA THR A 152 -2.55 -6.20 30.10
C THR A 152 -2.79 -5.11 31.13
N ALA A 153 -3.72 -4.18 30.89
CA ALA A 153 -3.93 -2.99 31.73
C ALA A 153 -5.41 -2.58 31.86
N ALA A 154 -6.35 -3.53 31.65
CA ALA A 154 -7.79 -3.30 31.74
C ALA A 154 -8.20 -2.46 32.96
N GLY A 155 -8.92 -1.36 32.71
CA GLY A 155 -9.52 -0.54 33.77
C GLY A 155 -8.55 0.28 34.63
N SER A 156 -7.24 0.27 34.32
CA SER A 156 -6.22 1.00 35.08
C SER A 156 -5.91 2.41 34.52
N GLY A 157 -6.53 2.79 33.41
CA GLY A 157 -6.37 4.10 32.79
C GLY A 157 -7.22 5.20 33.45
N ARG A 158 -6.95 6.46 33.09
CA ARG A 158 -7.82 7.58 33.49
C ARG A 158 -9.18 7.51 32.80
N ARG A 159 -10.20 7.99 33.51
CA ARG A 159 -11.56 8.12 32.98
C ARG A 159 -11.63 9.26 31.97
N PRO A 160 -12.15 9.04 30.74
CA PRO A 160 -12.39 10.12 29.79
C PRO A 160 -13.40 11.12 30.37
N ASP A 161 -13.18 12.41 30.14
CA ASP A 161 -14.20 13.42 30.39
C ASP A 161 -15.30 13.30 29.32
N GLN A 162 -16.53 13.05 29.76
CA GLN A 162 -17.71 12.91 28.89
C GLN A 162 -18.65 14.12 28.97
N SER A 163 -18.27 15.20 29.65
CA SER A 163 -19.10 16.40 29.85
C SER A 163 -19.60 17.05 28.55
N GLY A 164 -18.87 16.88 27.43
CA GLY A 164 -19.24 17.40 26.12
C GLY A 164 -19.84 16.39 25.13
N ILE A 165 -20.04 15.13 25.53
CA ILE A 165 -20.53 14.06 24.64
C ILE A 165 -21.98 13.73 25.02
N PRO A 166 -22.97 14.01 24.16
CA PRO A 166 -24.34 13.56 24.38
C PRO A 166 -24.37 12.03 24.38
N GLN A 167 -24.62 11.43 25.55
CA GLN A 167 -24.80 9.98 25.64
C GLN A 167 -26.16 9.60 25.06
N PHE A 168 -26.16 8.68 24.10
CA PHE A 168 -27.40 8.13 23.56
C PHE A 168 -28.02 7.20 24.61
N ALA A 169 -29.32 7.35 24.88
CA ALA A 169 -30.01 6.52 25.86
C ALA A 169 -29.96 5.04 25.44
N ASP A 170 -29.60 4.18 26.40
CA ASP A 170 -29.50 2.74 26.21
C ASP A 170 -30.87 2.14 25.85
N ALA A 171 -31.03 1.63 24.62
CA ALA A 171 -32.11 0.73 24.29
C ALA A 171 -31.78 -0.65 24.89
N GLY A 172 -32.12 -0.88 26.16
CA GLY A 172 -31.89 -2.22 26.75
C GLY A 172 -32.07 -2.38 28.25
N THR A 173 -33.07 -1.74 28.88
CA THR A 173 -33.53 -2.21 30.20
C THR A 173 -34.52 -3.35 30.01
N THR A 174 -34.03 -4.60 29.96
CA THR A 174 -34.90 -5.76 30.23
C THR A 174 -35.14 -5.81 31.74
N ASP A 175 -36.21 -5.14 32.16
CA ASP A 175 -36.77 -5.26 33.50
C ASP A 175 -37.36 -6.67 33.69
N GLY A 176 -37.11 -7.26 34.86
CA GLY A 176 -37.35 -8.66 35.18
C GLY A 176 -38.84 -8.99 35.36
N THR A 177 -39.57 -9.12 34.26
CA THR A 177 -40.95 -9.63 34.30
C THR A 177 -41.02 -11.06 33.78
N GLN A 178 -41.44 -11.96 34.67
CA GLN A 178 -41.55 -13.40 34.47
C GLN A 178 -42.29 -13.78 33.18
N LEU A 179 -41.63 -14.57 32.33
CA LEU A 179 -42.27 -15.34 31.26
C LEU A 179 -43.14 -16.45 31.88
N LYS A 180 -44.45 -16.22 31.96
CA LYS A 180 -45.43 -17.30 32.09
C LYS A 180 -45.29 -18.22 30.89
N ARG A 181 -44.90 -19.49 31.14
CA ARG A 181 -45.04 -20.58 30.17
C ARG A 181 -46.53 -20.77 29.89
N CYS A 182 -46.94 -20.57 28.65
CA CYS A 182 -48.18 -21.12 28.13
C CYS A 182 -47.85 -22.39 27.33
N SER A 183 -48.49 -23.46 27.80
CA SER A 183 -48.80 -24.77 27.22
C SER A 183 -48.74 -24.88 25.70
#